data_AF-A0A538NH47-F1
#
_entry.id   AF-A0A538NH47-F1
#
_cell.length_a   1.000
_cell.length_b   1.000
_cell.length_c   1.000
_cell.angle_alpha   90.00
_cell.angle_beta   90.00
_cell.angle_gamma   90.00
#
_symmetry.space_group_name_H-M   'P 1'
#
loop_
_entity.id
_entity.type
_entity.pdbx_description
1 polymer ?
#
loop_
_entity_poly.entity_id
_entity_poly.type
_entity_poly.pdbx_seq_one_letter_code
_entity_poly.pdbx_strand_id
1 'polypeptide(L)'
;MSQRHLWWGLILLGFTSLYREGFEVVLFLQSYNLRLGGGVVLKGALLGIVLSGMVAVLTFVLQQRLPYRKMLITTGILLGMVLLVMVGEQAQEMQLAHWIPTTSIDSLAHVIPPWMGMWFAVFPTVETLVAQLIAAILVIGSYYAARHFGGAPPQSPEPVEEARSEAKVAITEQLEAVP
;
A
#
# COMPACT_ATOMS: atom_id res chain seq x y z
N MET A 1 21.72 -23.85 1.69
CA MET A 1 22.41 -23.32 0.48
C MET A 1 21.70 -22.13 -0.21
N SER A 2 20.54 -21.63 0.27
CA SER A 2 19.72 -20.63 -0.46
C SER A 2 20.07 -19.15 -0.19
N GLN A 3 20.70 -18.82 0.95
CA GLN A 3 20.96 -17.43 1.37
C GLN A 3 21.73 -16.60 0.31
N ARG A 4 22.80 -17.15 -0.28
CA ARG A 4 23.65 -16.39 -1.23
C ARG A 4 22.90 -15.95 -2.49
N HIS A 5 21.98 -16.76 -3.00
CA HIS A 5 21.15 -16.39 -4.16
C HIS A 5 20.12 -15.33 -3.79
N LEU A 6 19.59 -15.37 -2.56
CA LEU A 6 18.69 -14.34 -2.04
C LEU A 6 19.40 -12.97 -1.95
N TRP A 7 20.62 -12.94 -1.42
CA TRP A 7 21.45 -11.73 -1.33
C TRP A 7 21.78 -11.16 -2.71
N TRP A 8 22.17 -12.01 -3.66
CA TRP A 8 22.39 -11.60 -5.04
C TRP A 8 21.13 -11.07 -5.72
N GLY A 9 19.98 -11.73 -5.49
CA GLY A 9 18.69 -11.27 -5.99
C GLY A 9 18.30 -9.90 -5.43
N LEU A 10 18.47 -9.69 -4.13
CA LEU A 10 18.16 -8.41 -3.48
C LEU A 10 19.05 -7.28 -4.01
N ILE A 11 20.34 -7.55 -4.22
CA ILE A 11 21.28 -6.60 -4.79
C ILE A 11 20.91 -6.25 -6.24
N LEU A 12 20.62 -7.26 -7.07
CA LEU A 12 20.24 -7.05 -8.47
C LEU A 12 18.94 -6.26 -8.60
N LEU A 13 17.94 -6.60 -7.79
CA LEU A 13 16.65 -5.91 -7.77
C LEU A 13 16.81 -4.46 -7.27
N GLY A 14 17.56 -4.25 -6.19
CA GLY A 14 17.85 -2.92 -5.66
C GLY A 14 18.60 -2.06 -6.69
N PHE A 15 19.63 -2.62 -7.33
CA PHE A 15 20.40 -1.92 -8.36
C PHE A 15 19.54 -1.57 -9.58
N THR A 16 18.75 -2.52 -10.09
CA THR A 16 17.86 -2.30 -11.24
C THR A 16 16.83 -1.23 -10.94
N SER A 17 16.22 -1.27 -9.74
CA SER A 17 15.24 -0.28 -9.31
C SER A 17 15.86 1.11 -9.19
N LEU A 18 17.03 1.24 -8.56
CA LEU A 18 17.73 2.52 -8.39
C LEU A 18 18.19 3.09 -9.74
N TYR A 19 18.72 2.23 -10.62
CA TYR A 19 19.16 2.63 -11.95
C TYR A 19 18.00 3.15 -12.80
N ARG A 20 16.87 2.44 -12.81
CA ARG A 20 15.67 2.85 -13.56
C ARG A 20 15.16 4.22 -13.09
N GLU A 21 14.95 4.38 -11.79
CA GLU A 21 14.44 5.63 -11.22
C GLU A 21 15.43 6.78 -11.46
N GLY A 22 16.72 6.54 -11.22
CA GLY A 22 17.77 7.54 -11.45
C GLY A 22 17.84 7.98 -12.92
N PHE A 23 17.66 7.05 -13.86
CA PHE A 23 17.64 7.36 -15.29
C PHE A 23 16.43 8.23 -15.66
N GLU A 24 15.23 7.90 -15.16
CA GLU A 24 14.02 8.69 -15.38
C GLU A 24 14.19 10.13 -14.85
N VAL A 25 14.77 10.30 -13.66
CA VAL A 25 15.04 11.63 -13.07
C VAL A 25 16.04 12.44 -13.89
N VAL A 26 17.12 11.81 -14.38
CA VAL A 26 18.11 12.50 -15.21
C VAL A 26 17.51 12.93 -16.55
N LEU A 27 16.73 12.07 -17.21
CA LEU A 27 16.05 12.42 -18.45
C LEU A 27 15.05 13.56 -18.25
N PHE A 28 14.32 13.56 -17.14
CA PHE A 28 13.44 14.66 -16.78
C PHE A 28 14.23 15.96 -16.62
N LEU A 29 15.28 15.97 -15.80
CA LEU A 29 16.14 17.15 -15.59
C LEU A 29 16.75 17.66 -16.90
N GLN A 30 17.19 16.77 -17.79
CA GLN A 30 17.72 17.13 -19.10
C GLN A 30 16.64 17.77 -20.00
N SER A 31 15.46 17.16 -20.09
CA SER A 31 14.33 17.68 -20.87
C SER A 31 13.89 19.06 -20.38
N TYR A 32 13.84 19.25 -19.06
CA TYR A 32 13.50 20.54 -18.45
C TYR A 32 14.59 21.59 -18.66
N ASN A 33 15.86 21.19 -18.59
CA ASN A 33 16.99 22.10 -18.79
C ASN A 33 16.99 22.68 -20.21
N LEU A 34 16.71 21.83 -21.21
CA LEU A 34 16.59 22.22 -22.62
C LEU A 34 15.41 23.17 -22.88
N ARG A 35 14.33 23.07 -22.11
CA ARG A 35 13.11 23.89 -22.30
C ARG A 35 13.11 25.21 -21.54
N LEU A 36 13.66 25.25 -20.33
CA LEU A 36 13.44 26.34 -19.35
C LEU A 36 14.75 26.95 -18.82
N GLY A 37 15.92 26.39 -19.20
CA GLY A 37 17.24 26.84 -18.77
C GLY A 37 17.64 26.30 -17.38
N GLY A 38 18.94 26.04 -17.19
CA GLY A 38 19.46 25.32 -16.02
C GLY A 38 19.24 25.99 -14.66
N GLY A 39 19.11 27.32 -14.61
CA GLY A 39 18.86 28.05 -13.36
C GLY A 39 17.48 27.80 -12.76
N VAL A 40 16.45 27.61 -13.59
CA VAL A 40 15.08 27.30 -13.12
C VAL A 40 14.99 25.85 -12.67
N VAL A 41 15.64 24.95 -13.41
CA VAL A 41 15.68 23.51 -13.09
C VAL A 41 16.38 23.24 -11.77
N LEU A 42 17.51 23.91 -11.50
CA LEU A 42 18.23 23.74 -10.23
C LEU A 42 17.37 24.14 -9.04
N LYS A 43 16.64 25.27 -9.12
CA LYS A 43 15.74 25.72 -8.07
C LYS A 43 14.57 24.74 -7.86
N GLY A 44 14.00 24.22 -8.94
CA GLY A 44 12.95 23.21 -8.89
C GLY A 44 13.42 21.88 -8.28
N ALA A 45 14.61 21.42 -8.66
CA ALA A 45 15.23 20.20 -8.12
C ALA A 45 15.52 20.35 -6.61
N LEU A 46 16.05 21.49 -6.19
CA LEU A 46 16.34 21.77 -4.78
C LEU A 46 15.05 21.79 -3.96
N LEU A 47 14.00 22.45 -4.46
CA LEU A 47 12.68 22.47 -3.82
C LEU A 47 12.06 21.06 -3.75
N GLY A 48 12.21 20.25 -4.79
CA GLY A 48 11.78 18.84 -4.81
C GLY A 48 12.49 18.01 -3.74
N ILE A 49 13.82 18.13 -3.61
CA ILE A 49 14.59 17.44 -2.56
C ILE A 49 14.10 17.84 -1.17
N VAL A 50 13.84 19.13 -0.93
CA VAL A 50 13.34 19.63 0.36
C VAL A 50 11.96 19.06 0.67
N LEU A 51 11.02 19.10 -0.28
CA LEU A 51 9.68 18.55 -0.10
C LEU A 51 9.69 17.04 0.13
N SER A 52 10.44 16.28 -0.66
CA SER A 52 10.59 14.84 -0.48
C SER A 52 11.23 14.48 0.87
N GLY A 53 12.24 15.25 1.30
CA GLY A 53 12.85 15.11 2.62
C GLY A 53 11.85 15.36 3.75
N MET A 54 11.01 16.40 3.62
CA MET A 54 9.96 16.70 4.58
C MET A 54 8.93 15.57 4.69
N VAL A 55 8.48 15.01 3.56
CA VAL A 55 7.56 13.87 3.52
C VAL A 55 8.21 12.62 4.12
N ALA A 56 9.50 12.37 3.84
CA ALA A 56 10.25 11.27 4.42
C ALA A 56 10.30 11.38 5.95
N VAL A 57 10.66 12.55 6.49
CA VAL A 57 10.67 12.80 7.95
C VAL A 57 9.28 12.60 8.55
N LEU A 58 8.24 13.17 7.94
CA LEU A 58 6.86 13.02 8.41
C LEU A 58 6.45 11.55 8.46
N THR A 59 6.82 10.78 7.43
CA THR A 59 6.53 9.35 7.34
C THR A 59 7.27 8.56 8.42
N PHE A 60 8.56 8.83 8.64
CA PHE A 60 9.34 8.17 9.69
C PHE A 60 8.79 8.45 11.09
N VAL A 61 8.43 9.71 11.37
CA VAL A 61 7.83 10.10 12.65
C VAL A 61 6.48 9.42 12.86
N LEU A 62 5.65 9.35 11.80
CA LEU A 62 4.36 8.67 11.84
C LEU A 62 4.52 7.15 12.05
N GLN A 63 5.49 6.53 11.38
CA GLN A 63 5.79 5.11 11.47
C GLN A 63 6.31 4.70 12.86
N GLN A 64 7.14 5.54 13.50
CA GLN A 64 7.72 5.26 14.82
C GLN A 64 6.68 5.14 15.95
N ARG A 65 5.49 5.71 15.78
CA ARG A 65 4.44 5.76 16.82
C ARG A 65 3.34 4.70 16.65
N LEU A 66 3.42 3.80 15.67
CA LEU A 66 2.30 2.92 15.32
C LEU A 66 2.41 1.50 15.91
N PRO A 67 1.47 1.09 16.80
CA PRO A 67 1.37 -0.30 17.24
C PRO A 67 1.02 -1.22 16.06
N TYR A 68 1.80 -2.30 15.89
CA TYR A 68 1.78 -3.21 14.73
C TYR A 68 0.37 -3.65 14.29
N ARG A 69 -0.55 -3.84 15.24
CA ARG A 69 -1.94 -4.26 14.99
C ARG A 69 -2.78 -3.18 14.30
N LYS A 70 -2.55 -1.90 14.58
CA LYS A 70 -3.28 -0.80 13.92
C LYS A 70 -2.71 -0.49 12.54
N MET A 71 -1.41 -0.69 12.34
CA MET A 71 -0.77 -0.49 11.04
C MET A 71 -1.38 -1.41 9.98
N LEU A 72 -1.52 -2.72 10.24
CA LEU A 72 -2.10 -3.67 9.28
C LEU A 72 -3.52 -3.31 8.85
N ILE A 73 -4.35 -2.84 9.78
CA ILE A 73 -5.73 -2.42 9.48
C ILE A 73 -5.71 -1.16 8.61
N THR A 74 -4.91 -0.15 8.98
CA THR A 74 -4.81 1.10 8.22
C THR A 74 -4.22 0.87 6.83
N THR A 75 -3.18 0.06 6.69
CA THR A 75 -2.60 -0.29 5.38
C THR A 75 -3.57 -1.12 4.54
N GLY A 76 -4.36 -2.01 5.16
CA GLY A 76 -5.40 -2.78 4.46
C GLY A 76 -6.50 -1.88 3.91
N ILE A 77 -6.97 -0.90 4.70
CA ILE A 77 -7.96 0.09 4.25
C ILE A 77 -7.37 0.95 3.12
N LEU A 78 -6.12 1.39 3.26
CA LEU A 78 -5.44 2.20 2.25
C LEU A 78 -5.25 1.42 0.94
N LEU A 79 -4.84 0.15 1.01
CA LEU A 79 -4.77 -0.74 -0.15
C LEU A 79 -6.14 -0.97 -0.78
N GLY A 80 -7.20 -1.15 0.03
CA GLY A 80 -8.57 -1.25 -0.47
C GLY A 80 -9.03 -0.02 -1.23
N MET A 81 -8.66 1.18 -0.75
CA MET A 81 -8.94 2.44 -1.44
C MET A 81 -8.17 2.54 -2.76
N VAL A 82 -6.88 2.20 -2.78
CA VAL A 82 -6.07 2.19 -4.01
C VAL A 82 -6.64 1.22 -5.05
N LEU A 83 -7.07 0.02 -4.62
CA LEU A 83 -7.73 -0.94 -5.52
C LEU A 83 -9.00 -0.36 -6.14
N LEU A 84 -9.78 0.39 -5.37
CA LEU A 84 -11.00 1.03 -5.86
C LEU A 84 -10.70 2.09 -6.93
N VAL A 85 -9.65 2.89 -6.73
CA VAL A 85 -9.19 3.88 -7.70
C VAL A 85 -8.68 3.19 -8.97
N MET A 86 -7.88 2.14 -8.84
CA MET A 86 -7.36 1.38 -9.98
C MET A 86 -8.48 0.77 -10.83
N VAL A 87 -9.55 0.26 -10.20
CA VAL A 87 -10.71 -0.27 -10.95
C VAL A 87 -11.42 0.83 -11.74
N GLY A 88 -11.56 2.04 -11.17
CA GLY A 88 -12.15 3.19 -11.85
C GLY A 88 -11.36 3.60 -13.11
N GLU A 89 -10.04 3.74 -12.99
CA GLU A 89 -9.13 4.05 -14.10
C GLU A 89 -9.21 2.99 -15.20
N GLN A 90 -9.14 1.70 -14.84
CA GLN A 90 -9.18 0.62 -15.84
C GLN A 90 -10.53 0.56 -16.57
N ALA A 91 -11.63 0.80 -15.87
CA ALA A 91 -12.95 0.88 -16.49
C ALA A 91 -13.03 2.05 -17.49
N GLN A 92 -12.41 3.19 -17.17
CA GLN A 92 -12.34 4.33 -18.08
C GLN A 92 -11.46 4.04 -19.30
N GLU A 93 -10.29 3.44 -19.12
CA GLU A 93 -9.40 3.08 -20.23
C GLU A 93 -10.08 2.09 -21.19
N MET A 94 -10.87 1.15 -20.67
CA MET A 94 -11.68 0.25 -21.51
C MET A 94 -12.80 0.98 -22.27
N GLN A 95 -13.35 2.06 -21.70
CA GLN A 95 -14.29 2.95 -22.40
C GLN A 95 -13.60 3.78 -23.50
N LEU A 96 -12.41 4.32 -23.23
CA LEU A 96 -11.59 5.03 -24.22
C LEU A 96 -11.18 4.13 -25.39
N ALA A 97 -10.89 2.86 -25.10
CA ALA A 97 -10.60 1.82 -26.08
C ALA A 97 -11.85 1.33 -26.86
N HIS A 98 -13.04 1.89 -26.62
CA HIS A 98 -14.32 1.51 -27.24
C HIS A 98 -14.75 0.05 -27.00
N TRP A 99 -14.21 -0.62 -25.98
CA TRP A 99 -14.61 -1.98 -25.62
C TRP A 99 -15.92 -2.04 -24.83
N ILE A 100 -16.27 -0.95 -24.12
CA ILE A 100 -17.47 -0.85 -23.28
C ILE A 100 -18.29 0.37 -23.72
N PRO A 101 -19.63 0.27 -23.82
CA PRO A 101 -20.50 1.42 -24.05
C PRO A 101 -20.28 2.52 -22.99
N THR A 102 -20.32 3.78 -23.42
CA THR A 102 -20.22 4.94 -22.54
C THR A 102 -21.60 5.53 -22.31
N THR A 103 -22.23 5.22 -21.17
CA THR A 103 -23.49 5.85 -20.79
C THR A 103 -23.19 6.94 -19.75
N SER A 104 -22.95 8.16 -20.23
CA SER A 104 -22.73 9.33 -19.39
C SER A 104 -24.03 9.85 -18.78
N ILE A 105 -24.02 10.15 -17.48
CA ILE A 105 -25.15 10.81 -16.81
C ILE A 105 -24.84 12.31 -16.68
N ASP A 106 -25.45 13.13 -17.54
CA ASP A 106 -25.23 14.59 -17.57
C ASP A 106 -25.60 15.28 -16.24
N SER A 107 -26.58 14.73 -15.51
CA SER A 107 -26.98 15.25 -14.20
C SER A 107 -25.94 15.00 -13.10
N LEU A 108 -25.15 13.91 -13.21
CA LEU A 108 -24.13 13.57 -12.22
C LEU A 108 -22.80 14.26 -12.54
N ALA A 109 -22.54 14.56 -13.81
CA ALA A 109 -21.41 15.37 -14.27
C ALA A 109 -21.45 16.81 -13.71
N HIS A 110 -22.64 17.35 -13.42
CA HIS A 110 -22.77 18.68 -12.79
C HIS A 110 -22.53 18.65 -11.27
N VAL A 111 -22.71 17.50 -10.63
CA VAL A 111 -22.60 17.33 -9.17
C VAL A 111 -21.19 16.87 -8.76
N ILE A 112 -20.53 16.09 -9.61
CA ILE A 112 -19.18 15.56 -9.36
C ILE A 112 -18.14 16.62 -9.78
N PRO A 113 -17.36 17.17 -8.85
CA PRO A 113 -16.29 18.07 -9.22
C PRO A 113 -15.22 17.37 -10.07
N PRO A 114 -14.58 18.05 -11.03
CA PRO A 114 -13.55 17.46 -11.88
C PRO A 114 -12.36 16.87 -11.09
N TRP A 115 -12.07 17.39 -9.90
CA TRP A 115 -11.04 16.86 -9.03
C TRP A 115 -11.37 15.45 -8.49
N MET A 116 -12.64 15.08 -8.33
CA MET A 116 -12.97 13.72 -7.89
C MET A 116 -12.67 12.67 -8.97
N GLY A 117 -12.85 13.03 -10.25
CA GLY A 117 -12.42 12.20 -11.37
C GLY A 117 -10.90 12.04 -11.39
N MET A 118 -10.16 13.13 -11.17
CA MET A 118 -8.69 13.10 -11.21
C MET A 118 -8.02 12.39 -10.02
N TRP A 119 -8.60 12.50 -8.82
CA TRP A 119 -7.97 11.98 -7.59
C TRP A 119 -8.52 10.63 -7.14
N PHE A 120 -9.77 10.32 -7.48
CA PHE A 120 -10.46 9.09 -7.05
C PHE A 120 -10.96 8.24 -8.22
N ALA A 121 -10.63 8.60 -9.46
CA ALA A 121 -11.06 7.92 -10.67
C ALA A 121 -12.60 7.74 -10.73
N VAL A 122 -13.35 8.69 -10.17
CA VAL A 122 -14.81 8.68 -10.18
C VAL A 122 -15.28 9.39 -11.43
N PHE A 123 -15.66 8.62 -12.44
CA PHE A 123 -16.20 9.15 -13.68
C PHE A 123 -17.74 9.17 -13.63
N PRO A 124 -18.39 10.18 -14.22
CA PRO A 124 -19.85 10.27 -14.27
C PRO A 124 -20.44 9.32 -15.34
N THR A 125 -19.97 8.07 -15.38
CA THR A 125 -20.47 7.00 -16.26
C THR A 125 -21.04 5.86 -15.42
N VAL A 126 -22.15 5.26 -15.86
CA VAL A 126 -22.82 4.19 -15.12
C VAL A 126 -21.89 3.00 -14.93
N GLU A 127 -21.10 2.67 -15.94
CA GLU A 127 -20.25 1.49 -15.95
C GLU A 127 -19.08 1.61 -14.95
N THR A 128 -18.45 2.79 -14.83
CA THR A 128 -17.38 3.03 -13.86
C THR A 128 -17.91 3.07 -12.43
N LEU A 129 -19.08 3.68 -12.21
CA LEU A 129 -19.74 3.72 -10.90
C LEU A 129 -20.18 2.34 -10.43
N VAL A 130 -20.73 1.51 -11.33
CA VAL A 130 -21.09 0.12 -11.01
C VAL A 130 -19.83 -0.70 -10.72
N ALA A 131 -18.76 -0.55 -11.50
CA ALA A 131 -17.50 -1.24 -11.25
C ALA A 131 -16.88 -0.85 -9.89
N GLN A 132 -16.86 0.44 -9.57
CA GLN A 132 -16.41 0.94 -8.27
C GLN A 132 -17.32 0.48 -7.12
N LEU A 133 -18.64 0.40 -7.32
CA LEU A 133 -19.58 -0.10 -6.32
C LEU A 133 -19.39 -1.60 -6.05
N ILE A 134 -19.17 -2.42 -7.08
CA ILE A 134 -18.83 -3.84 -6.94
C ILE A 134 -17.49 -3.98 -6.18
N ALA A 135 -16.47 -3.20 -6.57
CA ALA A 135 -15.19 -3.19 -5.88
C ALA A 135 -15.34 -2.78 -4.42
N ALA A 136 -16.14 -1.76 -4.11
CA ALA A 136 -16.43 -1.32 -2.74
C ALA A 136 -17.07 -2.45 -1.92
N ILE A 137 -18.06 -3.14 -2.49
CA ILE A 137 -18.73 -4.27 -1.84
C ILE A 137 -17.74 -5.41 -1.59
N LEU A 138 -16.86 -5.72 -2.53
CA LEU A 138 -15.84 -6.76 -2.36
C LEU A 138 -14.80 -6.38 -1.30
N VAL A 139 -14.35 -5.12 -1.26
CA VAL A 139 -13.39 -4.63 -0.27
C VAL A 139 -14.01 -4.62 1.13
N ILE A 140 -15.20 -4.03 1.28
CA ILE A 140 -15.92 -3.96 2.57
C ILE A 140 -16.33 -5.37 3.02
N GLY A 141 -16.83 -6.19 2.10
CA GLY A 141 -17.23 -7.57 2.34
C GLY A 141 -16.05 -8.44 2.77
N SER A 142 -14.89 -8.32 2.11
CA SER A 142 -13.68 -9.05 2.52
C SER A 142 -13.15 -8.58 3.88
N TYR A 143 -13.23 -7.28 4.18
CA TYR A 143 -12.83 -6.74 5.47
C TYR A 143 -13.75 -7.23 6.61
N TYR A 144 -15.06 -7.24 6.37
CA TYR A 144 -16.04 -7.74 7.34
C TYR A 144 -15.92 -9.26 7.53
N ALA A 145 -15.74 -10.01 6.44
CA ALA A 145 -15.46 -11.45 6.47
C ALA A 145 -14.15 -11.74 7.22
N ALA A 146 -13.06 -11.04 6.91
CA ALA A 146 -11.78 -11.20 7.60
C ALA A 146 -11.87 -10.88 9.10
N ARG A 147 -12.71 -9.91 9.49
CA ARG A 147 -12.98 -9.62 10.90
C ARG A 147 -13.82 -10.70 11.58
N HIS A 148 -14.70 -11.37 10.86
CA HIS A 148 -15.53 -12.46 11.37
C HIS A 148 -14.76 -13.80 11.44
N PHE A 149 -13.91 -14.09 10.46
CA PHE A 149 -13.09 -15.32 10.39
C PHE A 149 -11.73 -15.19 11.11
N GLY A 150 -11.21 -13.99 11.34
CA GLY A 150 -9.98 -13.73 12.10
C GLY A 150 -10.12 -13.83 13.61
N GLY A 151 -11.26 -14.33 14.10
CA GLY A 151 -11.59 -14.54 15.51
C GLY A 151 -11.39 -15.99 15.99
N ALA A 152 -10.71 -16.85 15.24
CA ALA A 152 -10.31 -18.16 15.77
C ALA A 152 -9.11 -17.94 16.74
N PRO A 153 -9.29 -18.11 18.06
CA PRO A 153 -8.15 -18.09 18.97
C PRO A 153 -7.20 -19.23 18.62
N PRO A 154 -5.89 -19.06 18.85
CA PRO A 154 -4.92 -20.07 19.20
C PRO A 154 -5.41 -21.47 19.49
N GLN A 155 -5.80 -22.35 18.55
CA GLN A 155 -6.43 -23.62 18.94
C GLN A 155 -5.44 -24.67 19.47
N SER A 156 -4.20 -24.28 19.76
CA SER A 156 -3.24 -25.11 20.50
C SER A 156 -2.59 -24.30 21.63
N PRO A 157 -3.17 -24.32 22.84
CA PRO A 157 -2.46 -23.98 24.07
C PRO A 157 -1.37 -25.00 24.44
N GLU A 158 -1.26 -26.13 23.73
CA GLU A 158 -0.31 -27.22 24.00
C GLU A 158 1.13 -26.76 24.31
N PRO A 159 1.82 -25.91 23.54
CA PRO A 159 3.23 -25.59 23.81
C PRO A 159 3.43 -24.73 25.06
N VAL A 160 2.40 -23.97 25.49
CA VAL A 160 2.50 -23.11 26.69
C VAL A 160 2.14 -23.91 27.94
N GLU A 161 1.21 -24.85 27.83
CA GLU A 161 0.79 -25.73 28.92
C GLU A 161 1.84 -26.82 29.19
N GLU A 162 2.46 -27.35 28.13
CA GLU A 162 3.58 -28.29 28.19
C GLU A 162 4.85 -27.64 28.76
N ALA A 163 5.22 -26.43 28.30
CA ALA A 163 6.34 -25.70 28.90
C ALA A 163 6.10 -25.34 30.38
N ARG A 164 4.84 -25.07 30.77
CA ARG A 164 4.46 -24.80 32.16
C ARG A 164 4.47 -26.07 33.02
N SER A 165 4.11 -27.23 32.46
CA SER A 165 4.16 -28.51 33.17
C SER A 165 5.61 -28.96 33.38
N GLU A 166 6.46 -28.87 32.35
CA GLU A 166 7.90 -29.17 32.43
C GLU A 166 8.61 -28.27 33.45
N ALA A 167 8.34 -26.96 33.43
CA ALA A 167 8.91 -26.02 34.41
C ALA A 167 8.47 -26.35 35.85
N LYS A 168 7.22 -26.77 36.05
CA LYS A 168 6.69 -27.12 37.38
C LYS A 168 7.29 -28.43 37.90
N VAL A 169 7.52 -29.40 37.03
CA VAL A 169 8.20 -30.66 37.36
C VAL A 169 9.66 -30.38 37.73
N ALA A 170 10.39 -29.61 36.92
CA ALA A 170 11.77 -29.25 37.20
C ALA A 170 11.95 -28.48 38.52
N ILE A 171 11.01 -27.59 38.87
CA ILE A 171 11.03 -26.87 40.15
C ILE A 171 10.74 -27.80 41.33
N THR A 172 9.82 -28.76 41.17
CA THR A 172 9.47 -29.70 42.24
C THR A 172 10.63 -30.66 42.53
N GLU A 173 11.30 -31.13 41.49
CA GLU A 173 12.49 -32.01 41.61
C GLU A 173 13.68 -31.28 42.26
N GLN A 174 13.86 -29.98 41.96
CA GLN A 174 14.86 -29.13 42.61
C GLN A 174 14.53 -28.88 44.10
N LEU A 175 13.25 -28.85 44.50
CA LEU A 175 12.83 -28.63 45.88
C LEU A 175 12.95 -29.90 46.74
N GLU A 176 12.77 -31.10 46.17
CA GLU A 176 12.97 -32.38 46.88
C GLU A 176 14.46 -32.77 47.01
N ALA A 177 15.34 -32.21 46.18
CA ALA A 177 16.78 -32.49 46.18
C ALA A 177 17.60 -31.67 47.20
N VAL A 178 16.97 -30.76 47.96
CA VAL A 178 17.63 -29.97 49.01
C VAL A 178 17.28 -30.56 50.38
N PRO A 179 18.23 -31.24 51.07
CA PRO A 179 17.99 -31.82 52.40
C PRO A 179 17.85 -30.77 53.51
#